data_AF-A0A499USJ3-F1
#
_entry.id   AF-A0A499USJ3-F1
#
_cell.length_a   1.000
_cell.length_b   1.000
_cell.length_c   1.000
_cell.angle_alpha   90.00
_cell.angle_beta   90.00
_cell.angle_gamma   90.00
#
_symmetry.space_group_name_H-M   'P 1'
#
loop_
_entity.id
_entity.type
_entity.pdbx_description
1 polymer ?
#
loop_
_entity_poly.entity_id
_entity_poly.type
_entity_poly.pdbx_seq_one_letter_code
_entity_poly.pdbx_strand_id
1 'polypeptide(L)' 'MTLTGQTLGSVGRHLRVLREARLVRRRRAGRSVLYDRTTAGEVLVEAQRTA' A
#
# COMPACT_ATOMS: atom_id res chain seq x y z
N MET A 1 3.23 15.54 -9.88
CA MET A 1 3.27 15.83 -8.43
C MET A 1 2.25 14.93 -7.76
N THR A 2 2.66 14.12 -6.79
CA THR A 2 1.76 13.19 -6.07
C THR A 2 1.24 13.89 -4.82
N LEU A 3 0.06 13.48 -4.34
CA LEU A 3 -0.54 14.04 -3.12
C LEU A 3 0.33 13.78 -1.87
N THR A 4 1.22 12.78 -1.92
CA THR A 4 2.05 12.35 -0.78
C THR A 4 3.45 12.98 -0.75
N GLY A 5 3.76 13.92 -1.65
CA GLY A 5 5.09 14.55 -1.74
C GLY A 5 6.22 13.60 -2.16
N GLN A 6 5.89 12.38 -2.61
CA GLN A 6 6.87 11.35 -2.99
C GLN A 6 6.93 11.15 -4.51
N THR A 7 8.09 10.76 -5.04
CA THR A 7 8.21 10.37 -6.44
C THR A 7 7.43 9.08 -6.72
N LEU A 8 6.82 8.96 -7.91
CA LEU A 8 6.07 7.76 -8.30
C LEU A 8 6.92 6.48 -8.21
N GLY A 9 8.21 6.57 -8.55
CA GLY A 9 9.15 5.45 -8.46
C GLY A 9 9.36 4.96 -7.02
N SER A 10 9.46 5.89 -6.06
CA SER A 10 9.59 5.56 -4.63
C SER A 10 8.31 4.89 -4.11
N VAL A 11 7.15 5.47 -4.40
CA VAL A 11 5.84 4.91 -4.02
C VAL A 11 5.64 3.51 -4.60
N GLY A 12 6.00 3.30 -5.88
CA GLY A 12 5.92 2.00 -6.52
C GLY A 12 6.81 0.94 -5.85
N ARG A 13 8.00 1.32 -5.39
CA ARG A 13 8.91 0.44 -4.63
C ARG A 13 8.31 0.08 -3.26
N HIS A 14 7.77 1.05 -2.51
CA HIS A 14 7.12 0.77 -1.23
C HIS A 14 5.92 -0.16 -1.41
N LEU A 15 5.06 0.10 -2.39
CA LEU A 15 3.90 -0.75 -2.67
C LEU A 15 4.30 -2.16 -3.11
N ARG A 16 5.45 -2.33 -3.77
CA ARG A 16 5.99 -3.64 -4.09
C ARG A 16 6.35 -4.41 -2.82
N VAL A 17 7.10 -3.79 -1.91
CA VAL A 17 7.51 -4.43 -0.64
C VAL A 17 6.28 -4.81 0.19
N LEU A 18 5.32 -3.90 0.35
CA LEU A 18 4.08 -4.18 1.10
C LEU A 18 3.25 -5.31 0.47
N ARG A 19 3.24 -5.41 -0.88
CA ARG A 19 2.55 -6.49 -1.59
C ARG A 19 3.26 -7.83 -1.42
N GLU A 20 4.59 -7.84 -1.52
CA GLU A 20 5.42 -9.03 -1.29
C GLU A 20 5.27 -9.53 0.16
N ALA A 21 5.11 -8.63 1.12
CA ALA A 21 4.80 -8.94 2.52
C ALA A 21 3.32 -9.32 2.76
N ARG A 22 2.47 -9.36 1.73
CA ARG A 22 1.02 -9.66 1.82
C ARG A 22 0.22 -8.67 2.69
N LEU A 23 0.72 -7.46 2.89
CA LEU A 23 0.05 -6.40 3.68
C LEU A 23 -0.92 -5.58 2.83
N VAL A 24 -0.69 -5.51 1.52
CA VAL A 24 -1.60 -4.87 0.56
C VAL A 24 -1.85 -5.79 -0.64
N ARG A 25 -3.03 -5.68 -1.23
CA ARG A 25 -3.33 -6.30 -2.52
C ARG A 25 -3.44 -5.24 -3.61
N ARG A 26 -3.17 -5.68 -4.84
CA ARG A 26 -3.20 -4.85 -6.05
C ARG A 26 -4.34 -5.31 -6.94
N ARG A 27 -5.17 -4.37 -7.39
CA ARG A 27 -6.20 -4.62 -8.42
C ARG A 27 -6.17 -3.54 -9.48
N ARG A 28 -6.47 -3.90 -10.73
CA ARG A 28 -6.60 -2.94 -11.83
C ARG A 28 -8.08 -2.57 -11.98
N ALA A 29 -8.36 -1.27 -12.01
CA ALA A 29 -9.68 -0.71 -12.24
C ALA A 29 -9.60 0.20 -13.47
N GLY A 30 -9.84 -0.38 -14.65
CA GLY A 30 -9.69 0.30 -15.94
C GLY A 30 -8.25 0.82 -16.16
N ARG A 31 -8.11 2.15 -16.19
CA ARG A 31 -6.82 2.84 -16.39
C ARG A 31 -6.03 3.00 -15.09
N SER A 32 -6.66 2.72 -13.94
CA SER A 32 -6.09 2.94 -12.62
C SER A 32 -5.62 1.62 -11.99
N VAL A 33 -4.58 1.71 -11.18
CA VAL A 33 -4.17 0.62 -10.29
C VAL A 33 -4.53 1.03 -8.87
N LEU A 34 -5.35 0.21 -8.23
CA LEU A 34 -5.77 0.41 -6.85
C LEU A 34 -4.99 -0.53 -5.95
N TYR A 35 -4.68 -0.04 -4.77
CA TYR A 35 -4.12 -0.81 -3.68
C TYR A 35 -5.06 -0.71 -2.50
N ASP A 36 -5.31 -1.85 -1.87
CA ASP A 36 -6.12 -1.91 -0.68
C ASP A 36 -5.47 -2.85 0.34
N ARG A 37 -5.67 -2.55 1.63
CA ARG A 37 -5.04 -3.28 2.72
C ARG A 37 -5.68 -4.67 2.85
N THR A 38 -4.85 -5.67 3.07
CA THR A 38 -5.34 -7.00 3.45
C THR A 38 -5.75 -7.00 4.91
N THR A 39 -6.42 -8.06 5.36
CA THR A 39 -6.69 -8.26 6.80
C THR A 39 -5.42 -8.20 7.64
N ALA A 40 -4.32 -8.79 7.16
CA ALA A 40 -3.03 -8.73 7.85
C ALA A 40 -2.46 -7.30 7.91
N GLY A 41 -2.62 -6.52 6.83
CA GLY A 41 -2.22 -5.12 6.79
C GLY A 41 -3.05 -4.23 7.74
N GLU A 42 -4.36 -4.47 7.84
CA GLU A 42 -5.21 -3.77 8.81
C GLU A 42 -4.77 -4.07 10.25
N VAL A 43 -4.54 -5.34 10.61
CA VAL A 43 -4.06 -5.72 11.95
C VAL A 43 -2.75 -5.02 12.32
N LEU A 44 -1.78 -4.94 11.39
CA LEU A 44 -0.51 -4.26 11.65
C LEU A 44 -0.70 -2.76 11.91
N VAL A 45 -1.57 -2.11 11.14
CA VAL A 45 -1.88 -0.68 11.33
C VAL A 45 -2.57 -0.46 12.68
N GLU A 46 -3.52 -1.31 13.05
CA GLU A 46 -4.17 -1.19 14.36
C GLU A 46 -3.17 -1.40 15.51
N ALA A 47 -2.30 -2.40 15.41
CA ALA A 47 -1.25 -2.64 16.41
C ALA A 47 -0.34 -1.40 16.61
N GLN A 48 0.00 -0.70 15.53
CA GLN A 48 0.83 0.51 15.60
C GLN A 48 0.11 1.72 16.22
N ARG A 49 -1.22 1.77 16.18
CA ARG A 49 -1.98 2.85 16.83
C ARG A 49 -2.13 2.65 18.34
N THR A 50 -2.10 1.40 18.77
CA THR A 50 -2.23 1.04 20.19
C THR A 50 -0.90 0.99 20.93
N ALA A 51 0.21 1.04 20.19
CA ALA A 51 1.57 1.10 20.73
C ALA A 51 1.97 2.56 21.02
#